data_AF-A0A242LHU2-F1
#
_entry.id   AF-A0A242LHU2-F1
#
_cell.length_a   1.000
_cell.length_b   1.000
_cell.length_c   1.000
_cell.angle_alpha   90.00
_cell.angle_beta   90.00
_cell.angle_gamma   90.00
#
_symmetry.space_group_name_H-M   'P 1'
#
loop_
_entity.id
_entity.type
_entity.pdbx_description
1 polymer ?
#
loop_
_entity_poly.entity_id
_entity_poly.type
_entity_poly.pdbx_seq_one_letter_code
_entity_poly.pdbx_strand_id
1 'polypeptide(L)'
;MKKKGYLVCLLLLLIISCVIVTACNKTKAQTQNSEATKRKNQALSKETIESSNKKLSERNADSFSLDLKNASAERLYETFNGPNADEIITLLEMDHDDSDRILVTTDGTIITGQIRDENGRNVDSNTDKNSITVKELKDLVLKHKEKIDELAAKDSSLE
;
A
#
# COMPACT_ATOMS: atom_id res chain seq x y z
N MET A 1 -34.32 -47.75 9.48
CA MET A 1 -33.47 -46.56 9.77
C MET A 1 -32.17 -47.02 10.43
N LYS A 2 -31.05 -46.29 10.29
CA LYS A 2 -29.66 -46.56 10.79
C LYS A 2 -28.61 -47.14 9.81
N LYS A 3 -28.53 -46.68 8.56
CA LYS A 3 -27.35 -46.97 7.69
C LYS A 3 -26.66 -45.75 7.05
N LYS A 4 -27.19 -44.53 7.24
CA LYS A 4 -26.63 -43.31 6.65
C LYS A 4 -25.60 -42.57 7.54
N GLY A 5 -25.48 -42.93 8.83
CA GLY A 5 -24.51 -42.30 9.74
C GLY A 5 -23.08 -42.83 9.63
N TYR A 6 -22.91 -44.09 9.21
CA TYR A 6 -21.58 -44.73 9.13
C TYR A 6 -20.73 -44.17 7.98
N LEU A 7 -21.36 -43.71 6.90
CA LEU A 7 -20.64 -43.17 5.74
C LEU A 7 -19.98 -41.82 6.04
N VAL A 8 -20.62 -41.00 6.88
CA VAL A 8 -20.14 -39.66 7.24
C VAL A 8 -18.97 -39.73 8.22
N CYS A 9 -19.00 -40.66 9.19
CA CYS A 9 -17.88 -40.87 10.10
C CYS A 9 -16.64 -41.45 9.40
N LEU A 10 -16.82 -42.28 8.37
CA LEU A 10 -15.71 -42.91 7.64
C LEU A 10 -14.97 -41.91 6.74
N LEU A 11 -15.69 -40.92 6.18
CA LEU A 11 -15.10 -39.80 5.43
C LEU A 11 -14.30 -38.84 6.34
N LEU A 12 -14.75 -38.60 7.57
CA LEU A 12 -14.06 -37.73 8.53
C LEU A 12 -12.72 -38.32 9.01
N LEU A 13 -12.63 -39.64 9.18
CA LEU A 13 -11.39 -40.31 9.60
C LEU A 13 -10.31 -40.33 8.50
N LEU A 14 -10.70 -40.35 7.22
CA LEU A 14 -9.75 -40.35 6.09
C LEU A 14 -9.08 -38.99 5.85
N ILE A 15 -9.71 -37.89 6.25
CA ILE A 15 -9.16 -36.54 6.03
C ILE A 15 -8.06 -36.22 7.07
N ILE A 16 -8.21 -36.69 8.30
CA ILE A 16 -7.23 -36.46 9.38
C ILE A 16 -5.91 -37.20 9.12
N SER A 17 -5.95 -38.40 8.51
CA SER A 17 -4.74 -39.17 8.19
C SER A 17 -3.90 -38.57 7.06
N CYS A 18 -4.49 -37.80 6.12
CA CYS A 18 -3.75 -37.10 5.07
C CYS A 18 -2.89 -35.93 5.57
N VAL A 19 -3.27 -35.29 6.68
CA VAL A 19 -2.53 -34.14 7.22
C VAL A 19 -1.22 -34.59 7.91
N ILE A 20 -1.23 -35.75 8.58
CA ILE A 20 -0.08 -36.28 9.33
C ILE A 20 1.05 -36.75 8.38
N VAL A 21 0.70 -37.40 7.25
CA VAL A 21 1.69 -37.90 6.29
C VAL A 21 2.44 -36.77 5.57
N THR A 22 1.78 -35.64 5.32
CA THR A 22 2.40 -34.51 4.62
C THR A 22 3.36 -33.71 5.53
N ALA A 23 3.10 -33.67 6.84
CA ALA A 23 3.97 -33.02 7.81
C ALA A 23 5.23 -33.86 8.14
N CYS A 24 5.14 -35.19 8.14
CA CYS A 24 6.28 -36.06 8.48
C CYS A 24 7.27 -36.32 7.33
N ASN A 25 6.92 -36.04 6.06
CA ASN A 25 7.80 -36.34 4.91
C ASN A 25 8.80 -35.23 4.52
N LYS A 26 8.76 -34.03 5.12
CA LYS A 26 9.72 -32.96 4.79
C LYS A 26 11.00 -32.94 5.64
N THR A 27 11.15 -33.84 6.61
CA THR A 27 12.29 -33.86 7.55
C THR A 27 13.35 -34.91 7.25
N LYS A 28 13.30 -35.59 6.10
CA LYS A 28 14.32 -36.58 5.72
C LYS A 28 14.81 -36.39 4.29
N ALA A 29 15.58 -35.35 4.07
CA ALA A 29 16.57 -35.35 3.01
C ALA A 29 17.85 -34.66 3.50
N GLN A 30 18.79 -35.50 3.92
CA GLN A 30 20.21 -35.33 3.64
C GLN A 30 21.01 -34.39 4.56
N THR A 31 21.25 -34.87 5.78
CA THR A 31 22.53 -34.65 6.45
C THR A 31 23.55 -35.64 5.85
N GLN A 32 24.49 -35.16 5.02
CA GLN A 32 25.87 -35.65 5.03
C GLN A 32 26.78 -34.81 4.12
N ASN A 33 27.84 -34.29 4.76
CA ASN A 33 29.18 -34.06 4.21
C ASN A 33 29.38 -32.97 3.13
N SER A 34 29.72 -31.75 3.58
CA SER A 34 30.90 -31.01 3.11
C SER A 34 31.09 -29.76 3.97
N GLU A 35 31.74 -29.94 5.12
CA GLU A 35 32.31 -28.82 5.86
C GLU A 35 33.51 -28.24 5.12
N ALA A 36 33.58 -26.90 5.15
CA ALA A 36 34.79 -26.11 5.37
C ALA A 36 35.28 -25.14 4.28
N THR A 37 35.05 -25.33 2.97
CA THR A 37 35.73 -24.46 1.96
C THR A 37 34.84 -23.47 1.19
N LYS A 38 33.50 -23.53 1.33
CA LYS A 38 32.59 -22.59 0.61
C LYS A 38 32.09 -21.39 1.43
N ARG A 39 32.23 -21.42 2.76
CA ARG A 39 31.64 -20.39 3.65
C ARG A 39 32.29 -19.02 3.56
N LYS A 40 33.55 -18.91 3.13
CA LYS A 40 34.27 -17.62 3.16
C LYS A 40 33.91 -16.70 2.00
N ASN A 41 33.58 -17.24 0.82
CA ASN A 41 33.27 -16.43 -0.37
C ASN A 41 31.77 -16.15 -0.57
N GLN A 42 30.88 -16.84 0.14
CA GLN A 42 29.43 -16.64 0.04
C GLN A 42 28.88 -15.66 1.09
N ALA A 43 29.58 -15.45 2.22
CA ALA A 43 29.20 -14.46 3.22
C ALA A 43 29.49 -13.03 2.74
N LEU A 44 30.67 -12.80 2.14
CA LEU A 44 31.07 -11.48 1.64
C LEU A 44 30.23 -11.00 0.44
N SER A 45 29.69 -11.92 -0.37
CA SER A 45 28.87 -11.59 -1.54
C SER A 45 27.37 -11.50 -1.24
N LYS A 46 26.87 -12.15 -0.17
CA LYS A 46 25.49 -11.94 0.30
C LYS A 46 25.33 -10.61 1.02
N GLU A 47 26.29 -10.22 1.86
CA GLU A 47 26.18 -8.96 2.62
C GLU A 47 26.25 -7.73 1.70
N THR A 48 27.03 -7.79 0.61
CA THR A 48 27.07 -6.72 -0.40
C THR A 48 25.83 -6.71 -1.31
N ILE A 49 25.28 -7.86 -1.70
CA ILE A 49 24.06 -7.89 -2.56
C ILE A 49 22.81 -7.53 -1.74
N GLU A 50 22.72 -7.96 -0.48
CA GLU A 50 21.59 -7.68 0.41
C GLU A 50 21.61 -6.22 0.87
N SER A 51 22.78 -5.63 1.16
CA SER A 51 22.89 -4.19 1.42
C SER A 51 22.66 -3.33 0.18
N SER A 52 23.04 -3.80 -1.02
CA SER A 52 22.77 -3.09 -2.29
C SER A 52 21.29 -3.14 -2.65
N ASN A 53 20.63 -4.29 -2.50
CA ASN A 53 19.20 -4.45 -2.79
C ASN A 53 18.31 -3.78 -1.73
N LYS A 54 18.72 -3.75 -0.46
CA LYS A 54 18.02 -2.98 0.58
C LYS A 54 18.13 -1.47 0.32
N LYS A 55 19.31 -0.99 -0.12
CA LYS A 55 19.57 0.43 -0.39
C LYS A 55 19.03 0.92 -1.75
N LEU A 56 18.76 0.01 -2.70
CA LEU A 56 18.06 0.29 -3.96
C LEU A 56 16.55 0.15 -3.83
N SER A 57 16.05 -0.80 -3.02
CA SER A 57 14.62 -0.93 -2.70
C SER A 57 14.08 0.23 -1.85
N GLU A 58 14.92 0.88 -1.05
CA GLU A 58 14.56 2.10 -0.31
C GLU A 58 14.53 3.36 -1.18
N ARG A 59 15.09 3.32 -2.41
CA ARG A 59 15.25 4.52 -3.23
C ARG A 59 14.11 4.82 -4.21
N ASN A 60 13.28 3.85 -4.55
CA ASN A 60 12.11 4.03 -5.42
C ASN A 60 10.98 3.06 -5.04
N ALA A 61 10.69 2.92 -3.74
CA ALA A 61 9.34 2.50 -3.37
C ALA A 61 8.49 3.75 -3.50
N ASP A 62 7.98 4.01 -4.71
CA ASP A 62 7.00 5.07 -4.95
C ASP A 62 5.97 4.99 -3.84
N SER A 63 5.94 6.02 -2.99
CA SER A 63 5.06 6.02 -1.84
C SER A 63 3.65 6.10 -2.39
N PHE A 64 2.88 5.03 -2.20
CA PHE A 64 1.49 4.91 -2.61
C PHE A 64 0.65 6.17 -2.29
N SER A 65 0.98 6.83 -1.17
CA SER A 65 0.37 8.07 -0.73
C SER A 65 1.30 9.28 -0.90
N LEU A 66 0.69 10.41 -1.24
CA LEU A 66 1.33 11.71 -1.36
C LEU A 66 1.32 12.43 0.00
N ASP A 67 2.46 12.97 0.43
CA ASP A 67 2.47 13.90 1.57
C ASP A 67 1.98 15.28 1.12
N LEU A 68 0.76 15.62 1.52
CA LEU A 68 0.13 16.89 1.21
C LEU A 68 0.16 17.90 2.35
N LYS A 69 0.67 17.55 3.54
CA LYS A 69 0.57 18.42 4.74
C LYS A 69 1.20 19.80 4.56
N ASN A 70 2.18 19.91 3.68
CA ASN A 70 2.85 21.16 3.32
C ASN A 70 3.01 21.30 1.80
N ALA A 71 2.08 20.77 1.01
CA ALA A 71 2.14 20.88 -0.44
C ALA A 71 2.04 22.36 -0.90
N SER A 72 2.73 22.69 -1.99
CA SER A 72 2.60 23.99 -2.65
C SER A 72 1.31 24.08 -3.46
N ALA A 73 0.95 25.29 -3.90
CA ALA A 73 -0.20 25.52 -4.76
C ALA A 73 -0.13 24.71 -6.07
N GLU A 74 1.04 24.69 -6.72
CA GLU A 74 1.29 23.96 -7.96
C GLU A 74 1.10 22.46 -7.75
N ARG A 75 1.64 21.92 -6.65
CA ARG A 75 1.51 20.49 -6.35
C ARG A 75 0.05 20.12 -6.08
N LEU A 76 -0.71 20.95 -5.36
CA LEU A 76 -2.14 20.73 -5.14
C LEU A 76 -2.91 20.76 -6.46
N TYR A 77 -2.66 21.77 -7.29
CA TYR A 77 -3.27 21.93 -8.61
C TYR A 77 -3.02 20.69 -9.51
N GLU A 78 -1.76 20.26 -9.62
CA GLU A 78 -1.37 19.09 -10.40
C GLU A 78 -2.00 17.79 -9.86
N THR A 79 -2.03 17.63 -8.53
CA THR A 79 -2.57 16.42 -7.88
C THR A 79 -4.04 16.19 -8.23
N PHE A 80 -4.84 17.26 -8.32
CA PHE A 80 -6.27 17.16 -8.61
C PHE A 80 -6.62 17.27 -10.09
N ASN A 81 -5.62 17.21 -10.99
CA ASN A 81 -5.78 17.31 -12.45
C ASN A 81 -6.29 18.67 -12.93
N GLY A 82 -5.83 19.76 -12.31
CA GLY A 82 -6.04 21.12 -12.79
C GLY A 82 -7.36 21.86 -12.51
N PRO A 83 -8.27 21.42 -11.62
CA PRO A 83 -9.45 22.22 -11.26
C PRO A 83 -9.07 23.43 -10.41
N ASN A 84 -9.99 24.39 -10.33
CA ASN A 84 -9.86 25.52 -9.40
C ASN A 84 -10.05 25.09 -7.94
N ALA A 85 -9.73 25.98 -6.98
CA ALA A 85 -9.75 25.63 -5.57
C ALA A 85 -11.14 25.23 -5.05
N ASP A 86 -12.21 25.85 -5.56
CA ASP A 86 -13.58 25.58 -5.09
C ASP A 86 -14.07 24.22 -5.57
N GLU A 87 -13.68 23.81 -6.78
CA GLU A 87 -13.93 22.47 -7.31
C GLU A 87 -13.16 21.41 -6.52
N ILE A 88 -11.89 21.66 -6.16
CA ILE A 88 -11.14 20.75 -5.28
C ILE A 88 -11.86 20.58 -3.94
N ILE A 89 -12.31 21.67 -3.31
CA ILE A 89 -13.05 21.60 -2.05
C ILE A 89 -14.36 20.81 -2.22
N THR A 90 -15.08 21.05 -3.31
CA THR A 90 -16.32 20.31 -3.60
C THR A 90 -16.06 18.81 -3.76
N LEU A 91 -14.97 18.42 -4.43
CA LEU A 91 -14.55 17.02 -4.55
C LEU A 91 -14.26 16.39 -3.19
N LEU A 92 -13.62 17.14 -2.28
CA LEU A 92 -13.33 16.67 -0.92
C LEU A 92 -14.59 16.48 -0.07
N GLU A 93 -15.61 17.31 -0.28
CA GLU A 93 -16.87 17.30 0.49
C GLU A 93 -17.91 16.31 -0.05
N MET A 94 -17.72 15.74 -1.24
CA MET A 94 -18.74 14.93 -1.91
C MET A 94 -19.13 13.69 -1.10
N ASP A 95 -18.13 12.99 -0.53
CA ASP A 95 -18.31 11.71 0.17
C ASP A 95 -17.56 11.66 1.52
N HIS A 96 -17.09 12.79 2.03
CA HIS A 96 -16.26 12.83 3.23
C HIS A 96 -16.61 13.97 4.18
N ASP A 97 -16.58 13.67 5.47
CA ASP A 97 -16.70 14.67 6.53
C ASP A 97 -15.34 15.31 6.84
N ASP A 98 -15.35 16.52 7.37
CA ASP A 98 -14.15 17.27 7.76
C ASP A 98 -13.20 16.49 8.70
N SER A 99 -13.75 15.59 9.52
CA SER A 99 -12.98 14.75 10.45
C SER A 99 -12.34 13.51 9.82
N ASP A 100 -12.76 13.13 8.62
CA ASP A 100 -12.30 11.90 7.98
C ASP A 100 -10.82 11.99 7.64
N ARG A 101 -10.09 10.91 7.94
CA ARG A 101 -8.69 10.77 7.54
C ARG A 101 -8.62 10.13 6.17
N ILE A 102 -7.99 10.84 5.24
CA ILE A 102 -7.85 10.43 3.85
C ILE A 102 -6.38 10.23 3.48
N LEU A 103 -6.17 9.45 2.42
CA LEU A 103 -4.94 9.40 1.66
C LEU A 103 -5.22 9.86 0.25
N VAL A 104 -4.33 10.69 -0.28
CA VAL A 104 -4.35 11.06 -1.70
C VAL A 104 -3.19 10.35 -2.36
N THR A 105 -3.47 9.59 -3.41
CA THR A 105 -2.42 8.92 -4.19
C THR A 105 -1.77 9.90 -5.16
N THR A 106 -0.75 9.45 -5.87
CA THR A 106 -0.05 10.27 -6.87
C THR A 106 -0.91 10.68 -8.06
N ASP A 107 -2.04 9.99 -8.32
CA ASP A 107 -2.97 10.31 -9.41
C ASP A 107 -4.16 11.19 -8.98
N GLY A 108 -4.18 11.62 -7.71
CA GLY A 108 -5.26 12.43 -7.15
C GLY A 108 -6.41 11.63 -6.56
N THR A 109 -6.40 10.29 -6.65
CA THR A 109 -7.43 9.46 -6.03
C THR A 109 -7.41 9.59 -4.51
N ILE A 110 -8.58 9.88 -3.94
CA ILE A 110 -8.80 9.99 -2.50
C ILE A 110 -9.25 8.63 -1.97
N ILE A 111 -8.63 8.18 -0.89
CA ILE A 111 -8.85 6.87 -0.27
C ILE A 111 -9.16 7.05 1.20
N THR A 112 -10.20 6.35 1.66
CA THR A 112 -10.58 6.22 3.07
C THR A 112 -10.48 4.76 3.53
N GLY A 113 -10.19 4.58 4.82
CA GLY A 113 -10.12 3.26 5.44
C GLY A 113 -8.93 2.44 4.97
N GLN A 114 -9.12 1.12 4.91
CA GLN A 114 -8.07 0.16 4.57
C GLN A 114 -8.26 -0.39 3.17
N ILE A 115 -7.21 -0.34 2.36
CA ILE A 115 -7.15 -0.92 1.02
C ILE A 115 -5.85 -1.71 0.82
N ARG A 116 -5.73 -2.38 -0.33
CA ARG A 116 -4.50 -3.04 -0.76
C ARG A 116 -3.96 -2.36 -2.01
N ASP A 117 -2.70 -1.97 -2.00
CA ASP A 117 -2.04 -1.37 -3.17
C ASP A 117 -1.77 -2.41 -4.27
N GLU A 118 -1.30 -1.95 -5.43
CA GLU A 118 -0.92 -2.79 -6.57
C GLU A 118 0.17 -3.82 -6.25
N ASN A 119 1.00 -3.54 -5.24
CA ASN A 119 2.09 -4.39 -4.76
C ASN A 119 1.63 -5.37 -3.67
N GLY A 120 0.34 -5.38 -3.33
CA GLY A 120 -0.24 -6.25 -2.31
C GLY A 120 -0.06 -5.77 -0.87
N ARG A 121 0.44 -4.55 -0.64
CA ARG A 121 0.63 -3.96 0.69
C ARG A 121 -0.70 -3.41 1.20
N ASN A 122 -0.98 -3.65 2.47
CA ASN A 122 -2.14 -3.03 3.11
C ASN A 122 -1.81 -1.58 3.45
N VAL A 123 -2.65 -0.67 3.02
CA VAL A 123 -2.56 0.77 3.30
C VAL A 123 -3.82 1.17 4.03
N ASP A 124 -3.68 1.95 5.10
CA ASP A 124 -4.80 2.39 5.93
C ASP A 124 -4.71 3.89 6.20
N SER A 125 -5.72 4.64 5.77
CA SER A 125 -5.76 6.10 5.93
C SER A 125 -5.76 6.56 7.39
N ASN A 126 -6.09 5.69 8.34
CA ASN A 126 -6.05 6.03 9.76
C ASN A 126 -4.64 5.93 10.36
N THR A 127 -3.75 5.14 9.77
CA THR A 127 -2.43 4.84 10.34
C THR A 127 -1.26 5.28 9.45
N ASP A 128 -1.51 5.54 8.17
CA ASP A 128 -0.47 5.97 7.24
C ASP A 128 0.08 7.35 7.61
N LYS A 129 1.40 7.51 7.53
CA LYS A 129 2.10 8.74 7.91
C LYS A 129 1.73 9.97 7.06
N ASN A 130 1.34 9.76 5.81
CA ASN A 130 0.99 10.81 4.86
C ASN A 130 -0.49 11.15 4.90
N SER A 131 -1.28 10.42 5.71
CA SER A 131 -2.70 10.73 5.88
C SER A 131 -2.91 12.11 6.48
N ILE A 132 -3.97 12.76 6.01
CA ILE A 132 -4.39 14.10 6.39
C ILE A 132 -5.91 14.07 6.58
N THR A 133 -6.44 14.95 7.43
CA THR A 133 -7.91 15.10 7.51
C THR A 133 -8.44 15.91 6.34
N VAL A 134 -9.70 15.68 5.97
CA VAL A 134 -10.39 16.47 4.93
C VAL A 134 -10.34 17.96 5.27
N LYS A 135 -10.58 18.32 6.53
CA LYS A 135 -10.47 19.70 7.01
C LYS A 135 -9.09 20.30 6.80
N GLU A 136 -8.02 19.59 7.19
CA GLU A 136 -6.65 20.09 7.02
C GLU A 136 -6.31 20.30 5.54
N LEU A 137 -6.78 19.41 4.65
CA LEU A 137 -6.55 19.56 3.22
C LEU A 137 -7.36 20.72 2.62
N LYS A 138 -8.62 20.89 3.02
CA LYS A 138 -9.43 22.07 2.65
C LYS A 138 -8.80 23.38 3.11
N ASP A 139 -8.34 23.44 4.36
CA ASP A 139 -7.66 24.61 4.92
C ASP A 139 -6.39 24.94 4.10
N LEU A 140 -5.67 23.92 3.65
CA LEU A 140 -4.48 24.08 2.80
C LEU A 140 -4.83 24.57 1.38
N VAL A 141 -5.87 24.01 0.76
CA VAL A 141 -6.37 24.46 -0.56
C VAL A 141 -6.82 25.92 -0.47
N LEU A 142 -7.59 26.28 0.55
CA LEU A 142 -8.02 27.66 0.80
C LEU A 142 -6.85 28.61 1.02
N LYS A 143 -5.82 28.19 1.75
CA LYS A 143 -4.59 28.97 1.94
C LYS A 143 -3.89 29.29 0.61
N HIS A 144 -3.98 28.39 -0.37
CA HIS A 144 -3.37 28.54 -1.70
C HIS A 144 -4.35 28.94 -2.81
N LYS A 145 -5.60 29.29 -2.45
CA LYS A 145 -6.72 29.52 -3.38
C LYS A 145 -6.37 30.45 -4.54
N GLU A 146 -5.89 31.65 -4.26
CA GLU A 146 -5.57 32.65 -5.28
C GLU A 146 -4.61 32.09 -6.35
N LYS A 147 -3.60 31.32 -5.92
CA LYS A 147 -2.60 30.77 -6.83
C LYS A 147 -3.14 29.59 -7.64
N ILE A 148 -3.92 28.72 -7.01
CA ILE A 148 -4.58 27.58 -7.69
C ILE A 148 -5.55 28.12 -8.75
N ASP A 149 -6.36 29.12 -8.40
CA ASP A 149 -7.32 29.74 -9.32
C ASP A 149 -6.61 30.45 -10.49
N GLU A 150 -5.44 31.09 -10.26
CA GLU A 150 -4.61 31.67 -11.32
C GLU A 150 -4.08 30.60 -12.29
N LEU A 151 -3.65 29.44 -11.78
CA LEU A 151 -3.17 28.31 -12.60
C LEU A 151 -4.32 27.75 -13.45
N ALA A 152 -5.49 27.51 -12.84
CA ALA A 152 -6.67 27.02 -13.54
C ALA A 152 -7.12 27.98 -14.65
N ALA A 153 -7.11 29.29 -14.40
CA ALA A 153 -7.46 30.31 -15.38
C ALA A 153 -6.47 30.39 -16.55
N LYS A 154 -5.18 30.13 -16.31
CA LYS A 154 -4.17 30.08 -17.36
C LYS A 154 -4.36 28.89 -18.28
N ASP A 155 -4.56 27.71 -17.72
CA ASP A 155 -4.68 26.49 -18.53
C ASP A 155 -5.98 26.47 -19.34
N SER A 156 -7.10 26.94 -18.76
CA SER A 156 -8.38 27.13 -19.47
C SER A 156 -8.34 28.18 -20.59
N SER A 157 -7.35 29.08 -20.59
CA SER A 157 -7.16 30.06 -21.66
C SER A 157 -6.35 29.53 -22.85
N LEU A 158 -5.71 28.36 -22.69
CA LEU A 158 -4.85 27.72 -23.69
C LEU A 158 -5.55 26.60 -24.48
N GLU A 159 -6.73 26.15 -24.05
CA GLU A 159 -7.62 25.23 -24.78
C GLU A 159 -8.58 25.96 -25.74
#